data_AF-A0A166DKX7-F1
#
_entry.id   AF-A0A166DKX7-F1
#
_cell.length_a   1.000
_cell.length_b   1.000
_cell.length_c   1.000
_cell.angle_alpha   90.00
_cell.angle_beta   90.00
_cell.angle_gamma   90.00
#
_symmetry.space_group_name_H-M   'P 1'
#
loop_
_entity.id
_entity.type
_entity.pdbx_description
1 polymer ?
#
loop_
_entity_poly.entity_id
_entity_poly.type
_entity_poly.pdbx_seq_one_letter_code
_entity_poly.pdbx_strand_id
1 'polypeptide(L)'
;MSGSTEHISNPFLHSRSEDVSGDDLWKRYLDVVGEEDKASIERWQGSTSGLLTFTGIFAATVATFLTQSFEQLQPDTAAQAVFVGNQTVYLLALLVSANNPALAVPNPDILSNPFDFQVPTSAIILNSLWFLSLVIALVCTLLATLVQEWSRNFQRACQRRSSDKTVKEAAFNHIYQRMGVDRYGLDYMTSVIVGLIHVAVVLFLVGLVIFLAPV
;
A
#
# COMPACT_ATOMS: atom_id res chain seq x y z
N MET A 1 -55.02 31.20 5.61
CA MET A 1 -53.63 30.73 5.79
C MET A 1 -53.63 29.63 6.83
N SER A 2 -53.80 28.39 6.39
CA SER A 2 -53.78 27.21 7.27
C SER A 2 -52.33 26.73 7.32
N GLY A 3 -51.67 26.93 8.46
CA GLY A 3 -50.31 26.47 8.66
C GLY A 3 -50.29 24.94 8.72
N SER A 4 -49.75 24.31 7.67
CA SER A 4 -49.35 22.92 7.71
C SER A 4 -48.21 22.80 8.71
N THR A 5 -48.51 22.42 9.94
CA THR A 5 -47.52 21.88 10.86
C THR A 5 -47.02 20.59 10.24
N GLU A 6 -45.87 20.65 9.57
CA GLU A 6 -45.08 19.47 9.24
C GLU A 6 -44.91 18.69 10.54
N HIS A 7 -45.64 17.58 10.62
CA HIS A 7 -45.47 16.59 11.65
C HIS A 7 -44.06 16.01 11.40
N ILE A 8 -43.05 16.60 12.03
CA ILE A 8 -41.69 16.05 12.04
C ILE A 8 -41.84 14.72 12.77
N SER A 9 -42.06 13.65 12.00
CA SER A 9 -42.12 12.29 12.48
C SER A 9 -40.86 12.06 13.29
N ASN A 10 -40.99 12.05 14.61
CA ASN A 10 -39.85 11.94 15.51
C ASN A 10 -39.20 10.58 15.20
N PRO A 11 -37.93 10.54 14.74
CA PRO A 11 -37.27 9.31 14.30
C PRO A 11 -36.95 8.35 15.46
N PHE A 12 -37.51 8.59 16.64
CA PHE A 12 -37.22 7.88 17.87
C PHE A 12 -38.52 7.39 18.50
N LEU A 13 -38.45 6.23 19.13
CA LEU A 13 -39.54 5.72 19.96
C LEU A 13 -39.81 6.68 21.12
N HIS A 14 -41.05 6.66 21.60
CA HIS A 14 -41.45 7.49 22.73
C HIS A 14 -40.64 7.11 23.97
N SER A 15 -39.99 8.10 24.58
CA SER A 15 -39.24 7.91 25.82
C SER A 15 -40.19 7.64 27.00
N ARG A 16 -39.68 6.94 28.02
CA ARG A 16 -40.42 6.74 29.28
C ARG A 16 -40.69 8.09 29.94
N SER A 17 -41.82 8.25 30.63
CA SER A 17 -42.24 9.52 31.26
C SER A 17 -41.17 10.20 32.12
N GLU A 18 -40.33 9.42 32.78
CA GLU A 18 -39.21 9.90 33.62
C GLU A 18 -38.07 10.52 32.78
N ASP A 19 -37.87 10.03 31.56
CA ASP A 19 -36.77 10.37 30.66
C ASP A 19 -37.14 11.47 29.64
N VAL A 20 -38.43 11.78 29.47
CA VAL A 20 -38.92 12.81 28.52
C VAL A 20 -38.27 14.18 28.78
N SER A 21 -38.02 14.52 30.04
CA SER A 21 -37.37 15.79 30.42
C SER A 21 -35.95 15.93 29.85
N GLY A 22 -35.27 14.81 29.58
CA GLY A 22 -33.93 14.77 29.02
C GLY A 22 -33.88 14.62 27.49
N ASP A 23 -35.01 14.40 26.81
CA ASP A 23 -35.04 14.13 25.37
C ASP A 23 -34.46 15.29 24.54
N ASP A 24 -34.72 16.55 24.94
CA ASP A 24 -34.21 17.71 24.21
C ASP A 24 -32.68 17.82 24.30
N LEU A 25 -32.12 17.51 25.47
CA LEU A 25 -30.67 17.44 25.67
C LEU A 25 -30.05 16.36 24.81
N TRP A 26 -30.61 15.15 24.82
CA TRP A 26 -30.10 14.04 24.01
C TRP A 26 -30.24 14.30 22.52
N LYS A 27 -31.34 14.93 22.06
CA LYS A 27 -31.50 15.38 20.67
C LYS A 27 -30.42 16.37 20.27
N ARG A 28 -30.18 17.41 21.06
CA ARG A 28 -29.10 18.39 20.81
C ARG A 28 -27.72 17.74 20.79
N TYR A 29 -27.42 16.87 21.74
CA TYR A 29 -26.15 16.11 21.76
C TYR A 29 -25.98 15.31 20.47
N LEU A 30 -27.01 14.56 20.09
CA LEU A 30 -27.03 13.73 18.90
C LEU A 30 -26.87 14.54 17.61
N ASP A 31 -27.43 15.74 17.55
CA ASP A 31 -27.34 16.65 16.39
C ASP A 31 -25.91 17.17 16.21
N VAL A 32 -25.34 17.77 17.28
CA VAL A 32 -23.96 18.31 17.27
C VAL A 32 -22.94 17.23 16.93
N VAL A 33 -23.02 16.08 17.60
CA VAL A 33 -22.03 15.01 17.40
C VAL A 33 -22.24 14.30 16.05
N GLY A 34 -23.46 14.30 15.52
CA GLY A 34 -23.74 13.76 14.18
C GLY A 34 -23.02 14.53 13.08
N GLU A 35 -22.93 15.86 13.18
CA GLU A 35 -22.17 16.68 12.24
C GLU A 35 -20.66 16.44 12.35
N GLU A 36 -20.12 16.41 13.58
CA GLU A 36 -18.69 16.13 13.82
C GLU A 36 -18.27 14.75 13.30
N ASP A 37 -19.09 13.74 13.54
CA ASP A 37 -18.84 12.37 13.08
C ASP A 37 -18.85 12.28 11.56
N LYS A 38 -19.81 12.95 10.90
CA LYS A 38 -19.87 13.00 9.44
C LYS A 38 -18.60 13.62 8.86
N ALA A 39 -18.16 14.76 9.41
CA ALA A 39 -16.92 15.41 9.00
C ALA A 39 -15.68 14.51 9.21
N SER A 40 -15.63 13.79 10.33
CA SER A 40 -14.54 12.86 10.66
C SER A 40 -14.52 11.67 9.70
N ILE A 41 -15.67 11.08 9.41
CA ILE A 41 -15.83 9.98 8.45
C ILE A 41 -15.39 10.41 7.05
N GLU A 42 -15.85 11.57 6.57
CA GLU A 42 -15.47 12.11 5.26
C GLU A 42 -13.96 12.34 5.19
N ARG A 43 -13.35 12.88 6.25
CA ARG A 43 -11.90 13.08 6.34
C ARG A 43 -11.14 11.76 6.29
N TRP A 44 -11.51 10.75 7.10
CA TRP A 44 -10.84 9.46 7.11
C TRP A 44 -10.96 8.74 5.77
N GLN A 45 -12.16 8.73 5.17
CA GLN A 45 -12.38 8.11 3.86
C GLN A 45 -11.58 8.82 2.76
N GLY A 46 -11.62 10.15 2.72
CA GLY A 46 -10.88 10.95 1.73
C GLY A 46 -9.37 10.74 1.83
N SER A 47 -8.81 10.87 3.04
CA SER A 47 -7.37 10.66 3.28
C SER A 47 -6.93 9.25 2.87
N THR A 48 -7.72 8.25 3.24
CA THR A 48 -7.36 6.85 3.02
C THR A 48 -7.53 6.42 1.56
N SER A 49 -8.54 6.97 0.87
CA SER A 49 -8.71 6.74 -0.57
C SER A 49 -7.56 7.34 -1.38
N GLY A 50 -7.15 8.58 -1.09
CA GLY A 50 -6.01 9.20 -1.76
C GLY A 50 -4.71 8.42 -1.53
N LEU A 51 -4.51 7.95 -0.30
CA LEU A 51 -3.36 7.13 0.06
C LEU A 51 -3.34 5.78 -0.66
N LEU A 52 -4.50 5.13 -0.82
CA LEU A 52 -4.62 3.87 -1.55
C LEU A 52 -4.27 4.03 -3.04
N THR A 53 -4.79 5.08 -3.68
CA THR A 53 -4.44 5.40 -5.08
C THR A 53 -2.95 5.66 -5.24
N PHE A 54 -2.38 6.51 -4.38
CA PHE A 54 -0.95 6.80 -4.40
C PHE A 54 -0.12 5.52 -4.21
N THR A 55 -0.47 4.71 -3.21
CA THR A 55 0.26 3.49 -2.86
C THR A 55 0.21 2.45 -3.99
N GLY A 56 -0.92 2.32 -4.68
CA GLY A 56 -1.04 1.42 -5.84
C GLY A 56 -0.14 1.83 -7.00
N ILE A 57 -0.10 3.14 -7.33
CA ILE A 57 0.77 3.66 -8.39
C ILE A 57 2.25 3.52 -8.00
N PHE A 58 2.58 3.83 -6.75
CA PHE A 58 3.93 3.65 -6.22
C PHE A 58 4.36 2.19 -6.28
N ALA A 59 3.52 1.25 -5.82
CA ALA A 59 3.81 -0.18 -5.88
C ALA A 59 4.01 -0.67 -7.32
N ALA A 60 3.21 -0.21 -8.28
CA ALA A 60 3.39 -0.52 -9.70
C ALA A 60 4.74 -0.01 -10.23
N THR A 61 5.11 1.23 -9.87
CA THR A 61 6.41 1.82 -10.23
C THR A 61 7.56 1.00 -9.66
N VAL A 62 7.54 0.70 -8.35
CA VAL A 62 8.54 -0.13 -7.68
C VAL A 62 8.64 -1.52 -8.34
N ALA A 63 7.50 -2.13 -8.67
CA ALA A 63 7.46 -3.43 -9.34
C ALA A 63 8.13 -3.40 -10.72
N THR A 64 7.94 -2.33 -11.51
CA THR A 64 8.64 -2.17 -12.80
C THR A 64 10.16 -2.13 -12.63
N PHE A 65 10.66 -1.31 -11.70
CA PHE A 65 12.11 -1.26 -11.42
C PHE A 65 12.64 -2.58 -10.87
N LEU A 66 11.87 -3.25 -10.01
CA LEU A 66 12.23 -4.55 -9.46
C LEU A 66 12.38 -5.60 -10.57
N THR A 67 11.44 -5.66 -11.52
CA THR A 67 11.54 -6.56 -12.68
C THR A 67 12.76 -6.24 -13.54
N GLN A 68 13.04 -4.96 -13.82
CA GLN A 68 14.22 -4.55 -14.59
C GLN A 68 15.54 -4.93 -13.90
N SER A 69 15.61 -4.82 -12.58
CA SER A 69 16.79 -5.24 -11.82
C SER A 69 16.96 -6.76 -11.82
N PHE A 70 15.87 -7.53 -11.73
CA PHE A 70 15.95 -8.99 -11.87
C PHE A 70 16.50 -9.44 -13.23
N GLU A 71 16.19 -8.72 -14.31
CA GLU A 71 16.77 -8.98 -15.63
C GLU A 71 18.28 -8.72 -15.66
N GLN A 72 18.78 -7.70 -14.95
CA GLN A 72 20.22 -7.40 -14.85
C GLN A 72 20.99 -8.40 -13.96
N LEU A 73 20.28 -9.10 -13.07
CA LEU A 73 20.82 -10.15 -12.21
C LEU A 73 20.91 -11.51 -12.88
N GLN A 74 20.20 -11.70 -14.00
CA GLN A 74 20.36 -12.89 -14.81
C GLN A 74 21.60 -12.74 -15.69
N PRO A 75 22.42 -13.79 -15.83
CA PRO A 75 23.54 -13.73 -16.73
C PRO A 75 23.02 -13.48 -18.15
N ASP A 76 23.58 -12.47 -18.81
CA ASP A 76 23.17 -12.06 -20.15
C ASP A 76 23.23 -13.28 -21.08
N THR A 77 22.06 -13.77 -21.47
CA THR A 77 21.92 -15.00 -22.26
C THR A 77 22.55 -14.82 -23.64
N ALA A 78 22.60 -13.58 -24.14
CA ALA A 78 23.33 -13.23 -25.36
C ALA A 78 24.85 -13.30 -25.15
N ALA A 79 25.38 -12.75 -24.06
CA ALA A 79 26.80 -12.87 -23.74
C ALA A 79 27.23 -14.33 -23.53
N GLN A 80 26.39 -15.14 -22.87
CA GLN A 80 26.63 -16.59 -22.72
C GLN A 80 26.59 -17.32 -24.07
N ALA A 81 25.63 -17.00 -24.96
CA ALA A 81 25.55 -17.59 -26.28
C ALA A 81 26.75 -17.21 -27.17
N VAL A 82 27.22 -15.96 -27.10
CA VAL A 82 28.41 -15.50 -27.80
C VAL A 82 29.66 -16.20 -27.26
N PHE A 83 29.77 -16.37 -25.94
CA PHE A 83 30.88 -17.11 -25.33
C PHE A 83 30.90 -18.58 -25.77
N VAL A 84 29.77 -19.28 -25.68
CA VAL A 84 29.64 -20.68 -26.12
C VAL A 84 29.90 -20.80 -27.63
N GLY A 85 29.41 -19.84 -28.42
CA GLY A 85 29.69 -19.75 -29.86
C GLY A 85 31.18 -19.63 -30.15
N ASN A 86 31.88 -18.71 -29.48
CA ASN A 86 33.32 -18.52 -29.63
C ASN A 86 34.12 -19.74 -29.16
N GLN A 87 33.71 -20.41 -28.08
CA GLN A 87 34.33 -21.67 -27.65
C GLN A 87 34.14 -22.78 -28.69
N THR A 88 32.95 -22.89 -29.29
CA THR A 88 32.66 -23.89 -30.31
C THR A 88 33.50 -23.66 -31.57
N VAL A 89 33.60 -22.41 -32.02
CA VAL A 89 34.45 -22.02 -33.16
C VAL A 89 35.93 -22.33 -32.87
N TYR A 90 36.39 -22.08 -31.65
CA TYR A 90 37.76 -22.42 -31.24
C TYR A 90 38.02 -23.94 -31.27
N LEU A 91 37.12 -24.75 -30.71
CA LEU A 91 37.26 -26.21 -30.73
C LEU A 91 37.26 -26.78 -32.17
N LEU A 92 36.44 -26.20 -33.06
CA LEU A 92 36.45 -26.54 -34.48
C LEU A 92 37.77 -26.15 -35.16
N ALA A 93 38.32 -24.97 -34.85
CA ALA A 93 39.62 -24.53 -35.36
C ALA A 93 40.76 -25.46 -34.89
N LEU A 94 40.70 -25.93 -33.65
CA LEU A 94 41.66 -26.90 -33.09
C LEU A 94 41.58 -28.26 -33.81
N LEU A 95 40.38 -28.77 -34.07
CA LEU A 95 40.16 -30.00 -34.85
C LEU A 95 40.68 -29.89 -36.29
N VAL A 96 40.49 -28.74 -36.92
CA VAL A 96 40.98 -28.48 -38.29
C VAL A 96 42.51 -28.37 -38.33
N SER A 97 43.11 -27.68 -37.36
CA SER A 97 44.57 -27.57 -37.22
C SER A 97 45.23 -28.92 -36.90
N ALA A 98 44.58 -29.77 -36.11
CA ALA A 98 45.04 -31.14 -35.86
C ALA A 98 45.14 -31.99 -37.13
N ASN A 99 44.29 -31.72 -38.13
CA ASN A 99 44.34 -32.36 -39.45
C ASN A 99 45.26 -31.64 -40.45
N ASN A 100 45.61 -30.37 -40.21
CA ASN A 100 46.45 -29.55 -41.08
C ASN A 100 47.37 -28.62 -40.27
N PRO A 101 48.60 -29.07 -39.93
CA PRO A 101 49.49 -28.36 -39.00
C PRO A 101 50.06 -27.03 -39.53
N ALA A 102 49.81 -26.69 -40.81
CA ALA A 102 50.17 -25.41 -41.40
C ALA A 102 49.22 -24.26 -41.01
N LEU A 103 48.07 -24.56 -40.40
CA LEU A 103 47.08 -23.57 -39.96
C LEU A 103 47.31 -23.22 -38.48
N ALA A 104 47.73 -21.98 -38.23
CA ALA A 104 47.86 -21.44 -36.89
C ALA A 104 46.47 -21.22 -36.26
N VAL A 105 46.23 -21.79 -35.08
CA VAL A 105 45.03 -21.52 -34.30
C VAL A 105 45.21 -20.17 -33.58
N PRO A 106 44.27 -19.22 -33.70
CA PRO A 106 44.29 -18.01 -32.88
C PRO A 106 44.21 -18.39 -31.40
N ASN A 107 45.16 -17.92 -30.59
CA ASN A 107 45.10 -18.09 -29.14
C ASN A 107 43.85 -17.34 -28.65
N PRO A 108 42.86 -18.00 -28.04
CA PRO A 108 41.73 -17.28 -27.49
C PRO A 108 42.30 -16.47 -26.33
N ASP A 109 42.11 -15.15 -26.36
CA ASP A 109 42.04 -14.40 -25.12
C ASP A 109 40.91 -15.06 -24.33
N ILE A 110 41.29 -15.92 -23.38
CA ILE A 110 40.38 -16.59 -22.47
C ILE A 110 39.93 -15.50 -21.50
N LEU A 111 39.12 -14.57 -22.02
CA LEU A 111 38.40 -13.60 -21.23
C LEU A 111 37.59 -14.42 -20.24
N SER A 112 38.04 -14.37 -18.99
CA SER A 112 37.29 -14.61 -17.74
C SER A 112 36.07 -15.51 -17.89
N ASN A 113 36.19 -16.72 -17.35
CA ASN A 113 35.14 -17.75 -17.27
C ASN A 113 33.78 -17.10 -16.91
N PRO A 114 32.77 -17.08 -17.80
CA PRO A 114 31.49 -16.41 -17.55
C PRO A 114 30.62 -17.13 -16.50
N PHE A 115 31.09 -18.30 -16.03
CA PHE A 115 30.52 -19.03 -14.91
C PHE A 115 30.93 -18.47 -13.55
N ASP A 116 31.90 -17.56 -13.48
CA ASP A 116 32.25 -16.83 -12.27
C ASP A 116 31.39 -15.57 -12.13
N PHE A 117 30.07 -15.76 -12.25
CA PHE A 117 29.09 -14.69 -12.07
C PHE A 117 28.91 -14.45 -10.56
N GLN A 118 29.82 -13.68 -9.99
CA GLN A 118 29.66 -13.12 -8.65
C GLN A 118 28.57 -12.04 -8.72
N VAL A 119 27.38 -12.37 -8.23
CA VAL A 119 26.29 -11.40 -8.10
C VAL A 119 26.81 -10.19 -7.29
N PRO A 120 26.77 -8.96 -7.84
CA PRO A 120 27.22 -7.80 -7.11
C PRO A 120 26.44 -7.67 -5.80
N THR A 121 27.13 -7.54 -4.66
CA THR A 121 26.47 -7.35 -3.36
C THR A 121 25.56 -6.11 -3.36
N SER A 122 25.89 -5.10 -4.18
CA SER A 122 25.06 -3.93 -4.45
C SER A 122 23.70 -4.29 -5.06
N ALA A 123 23.64 -5.25 -5.98
CA ALA A 123 22.40 -5.70 -6.59
C ALA A 123 21.50 -6.39 -5.56
N ILE A 124 22.04 -7.21 -4.66
CA ILE A 124 21.26 -7.85 -3.58
C ILE A 124 20.66 -6.78 -2.65
N ILE A 125 21.46 -5.77 -2.26
CA ILE A 125 21.01 -4.67 -1.41
C ILE A 125 19.89 -3.87 -2.10
N LEU A 126 20.05 -3.53 -3.37
CA LEU A 126 19.04 -2.82 -4.18
C LEU A 126 17.70 -3.56 -4.21
N ASN A 127 17.72 -4.85 -4.54
CA ASN A 127 16.50 -5.65 -4.61
C ASN A 127 15.85 -5.79 -3.23
N SER A 128 16.65 -5.93 -2.17
CA SER A 128 16.11 -5.98 -0.81
C SER A 128 15.44 -4.66 -0.39
N LEU A 129 16.02 -3.51 -0.75
CA LEU A 129 15.46 -2.17 -0.47
C LEU A 129 14.14 -1.95 -1.21
N TRP A 130 14.10 -2.29 -2.51
CA TRP A 130 12.89 -2.17 -3.32
C TRP A 130 11.81 -3.15 -2.89
N PHE A 131 12.16 -4.40 -2.59
CA PHE A 131 11.21 -5.36 -2.03
C PHE A 131 10.64 -4.90 -0.69
N LEU A 132 11.48 -4.38 0.21
CA LEU A 132 11.03 -3.83 1.49
C LEU A 132 10.10 -2.63 1.29
N SER A 133 10.43 -1.72 0.36
CA SER A 133 9.56 -0.59 0.02
C SER A 133 8.18 -1.05 -0.48
N LEU A 134 8.14 -2.12 -1.27
CA LEU A 134 6.91 -2.72 -1.79
C LEU A 134 6.10 -3.39 -0.68
N VAL A 135 6.74 -4.12 0.23
CA VAL A 135 6.07 -4.72 1.40
C VAL A 135 5.46 -3.64 2.28
N ILE A 136 6.18 -2.55 2.57
CA ILE A 136 5.65 -1.44 3.37
C ILE A 136 4.46 -0.78 2.66
N ALA A 137 4.51 -0.60 1.34
CA ALA A 137 3.38 -0.12 0.55
C ALA A 137 2.15 -1.06 0.66
N LEU A 138 2.34 -2.37 0.64
CA LEU A 138 1.26 -3.33 0.85
C LEU A 138 0.67 -3.26 2.27
N VAL A 139 1.52 -3.13 3.29
CA VAL A 139 1.06 -2.95 4.69
C VAL A 139 0.26 -1.65 4.82
N CYS A 140 0.71 -0.56 4.20
CA CYS A 140 -0.04 0.70 4.15
C CYS A 140 -1.41 0.50 3.51
N THR A 141 -1.48 -0.17 2.36
CA THR A 141 -2.74 -0.50 1.68
C THR A 141 -3.67 -1.29 2.60
N LEU A 142 -3.15 -2.30 3.30
CA LEU A 142 -3.96 -3.10 4.23
C LEU A 142 -4.51 -2.25 5.38
N LEU A 143 -3.67 -1.44 6.03
CA LEU A 143 -4.10 -0.54 7.10
C LEU A 143 -5.11 0.51 6.61
N ALA A 144 -4.90 1.05 5.41
CA ALA A 144 -5.83 1.95 4.74
C ALA A 144 -7.20 1.27 4.54
N THR A 145 -7.24 0.06 3.99
CA THR A 145 -8.50 -0.67 3.82
C THR A 145 -9.19 -0.96 5.16
N LEU A 146 -8.43 -1.24 6.22
CA LEU A 146 -8.98 -1.41 7.57
C LEU A 146 -9.63 -0.13 8.08
N VAL A 147 -8.95 1.02 7.99
CA VAL A 147 -9.51 2.34 8.37
C VAL A 147 -10.80 2.62 7.60
N GLN A 148 -10.85 2.32 6.31
CA GLN A 148 -12.05 2.46 5.50
C GLN A 148 -13.20 1.56 5.97
N GLU A 149 -12.93 0.29 6.27
CA GLU A 149 -13.95 -0.64 6.78
C GLU A 149 -14.50 -0.19 8.14
N TRP A 150 -13.62 0.24 9.04
CA TRP A 150 -14.02 0.79 10.34
C TRP A 150 -14.87 2.04 10.19
N SER A 151 -14.47 2.97 9.32
CA SER A 151 -15.22 4.18 9.01
C SER A 151 -16.61 3.86 8.44
N ARG A 152 -16.70 2.92 7.49
CA ARG A 152 -17.98 2.45 6.94
C ARG A 152 -18.84 1.79 8.00
N ASN A 153 -18.26 0.96 8.87
CA ASN A 153 -19.00 0.28 9.92
C ASN A 153 -19.55 1.28 10.95
N PHE A 154 -18.75 2.28 11.32
CA PHE A 154 -19.18 3.39 12.17
C PHE A 154 -20.29 4.21 11.53
N GLN A 155 -20.19 4.53 10.24
CA GLN A 155 -21.25 5.20 9.49
C GLN A 155 -22.55 4.40 9.47
N ARG A 156 -22.50 3.09 9.20
CA ARG A 156 -23.67 2.20 9.23
C ARG A 156 -24.29 2.13 10.62
N ALA A 157 -23.45 2.08 11.65
CA ALA A 157 -23.91 2.06 13.04
C ALA A 157 -24.62 3.38 13.42
N CYS A 158 -24.12 4.51 12.95
CA CYS A 158 -24.77 5.82 13.09
C CYS A 158 -26.04 5.98 12.25
N GLN A 159 -26.15 5.32 11.09
CA GLN A 159 -27.33 5.37 10.22
C GLN A 159 -28.48 4.44 10.66
N ARG A 160 -28.19 3.36 11.40
CA ARG A 160 -29.21 2.43 11.96
C ARG A 160 -30.06 3.05 13.09
N ARG A 161 -30.04 4.38 13.21
CA ARG A 161 -30.37 5.19 14.40
C ARG A 161 -31.84 5.56 14.54
N SER A 162 -32.70 5.24 13.58
CA SER A 162 -33.92 6.04 13.39
C SER A 162 -35.26 5.28 13.42
N SER A 163 -35.33 3.99 13.78
CA SER A 163 -36.64 3.32 13.69
C SER A 163 -37.08 2.51 14.90
N ASP A 164 -36.19 2.18 15.84
CA ASP A 164 -36.54 1.17 16.86
C ASP A 164 -35.92 1.44 18.25
N LYS A 165 -35.51 2.68 18.53
CA LYS A 165 -34.85 3.07 19.80
C LYS A 165 -35.35 4.40 20.32
N THR A 166 -35.32 4.57 21.65
CA THR A 166 -35.55 5.88 22.29
C THR A 166 -34.34 6.81 22.06
N VAL A 167 -34.54 8.13 22.22
CA VAL A 167 -33.48 9.14 22.01
C VAL A 167 -32.28 8.88 22.93
N LYS A 168 -32.56 8.57 24.20
CA LYS A 168 -31.56 8.27 25.23
C LYS A 168 -30.73 7.03 24.88
N GLU A 169 -31.38 5.94 24.48
CA GLU A 169 -30.68 4.71 24.08
C GLU A 169 -29.81 4.90 22.83
N ALA A 170 -30.28 5.71 21.87
CA ALA A 170 -29.51 6.08 20.70
C ALA A 170 -28.24 6.86 21.10
N ALA A 171 -28.35 7.80 22.05
CA ALA A 171 -27.21 8.56 22.56
C ALA A 171 -26.20 7.70 23.34
N PHE A 172 -26.65 6.79 24.22
CA PHE A 172 -25.74 5.89 24.94
C PHE A 172 -25.00 4.92 24.02
N ASN A 173 -25.70 4.33 23.05
CA ASN A 173 -25.08 3.44 22.08
C ASN A 173 -24.06 4.18 21.20
N HIS A 174 -24.35 5.44 20.85
CA HIS A 174 -23.44 6.31 20.14
C HIS A 174 -22.16 6.58 20.95
N ILE A 175 -22.29 6.97 22.22
CA ILE A 175 -21.15 7.19 23.12
C ILE A 175 -20.27 5.94 23.21
N TYR A 176 -20.87 4.75 23.35
CA TYR A 176 -20.13 3.49 23.41
C TYR A 176 -19.33 3.22 22.12
N GLN A 177 -19.92 3.49 20.96
CA GLN A 177 -19.26 3.32 19.67
C GLN A 177 -18.13 4.33 19.46
N ARG A 178 -18.34 5.59 19.86
CA ARG A 178 -17.30 6.64 19.81
C ARG A 178 -16.14 6.32 20.75
N MET A 179 -16.43 5.78 21.94
CA MET A 179 -15.41 5.25 22.85
C MET A 179 -14.60 4.12 22.21
N GLY A 180 -15.24 3.29 21.39
CA GLY A 180 -14.56 2.28 20.57
C GLY A 180 -13.59 2.94 19.58
N VAL A 181 -14.08 3.86 18.76
CA VAL A 181 -13.28 4.61 17.78
C VAL A 181 -12.08 5.31 18.42
N ASP A 182 -12.29 6.00 19.55
CA ASP A 182 -11.25 6.67 20.32
C ASP A 182 -10.24 5.67 20.90
N ARG A 183 -10.71 4.50 21.35
CA ARG A 183 -9.84 3.44 21.88
C ARG A 183 -8.97 2.78 20.81
N TYR A 184 -9.50 2.63 19.59
CA TYR A 184 -8.74 2.07 18.46
C TYR A 184 -7.87 3.12 17.75
N GLY A 185 -8.02 4.41 18.08
CA GLY A 185 -7.13 5.47 17.63
C GLY A 185 -7.11 5.61 16.10
N LEU A 186 -8.28 5.72 15.47
CA LEU A 186 -8.41 5.89 14.01
C LEU A 186 -7.58 7.06 13.46
N ASP A 187 -7.50 8.16 14.21
CA ASP A 187 -6.64 9.30 13.89
C ASP A 187 -5.15 8.94 13.97
N TYR A 188 -4.75 8.18 14.99
CA TYR A 188 -3.38 7.71 15.15
C TYR A 188 -2.99 6.74 14.03
N MET A 189 -3.86 5.80 13.66
CA MET A 189 -3.62 4.89 12.54
C MET A 189 -3.42 5.67 11.24
N THR A 190 -4.28 6.65 10.94
CA THR A 190 -4.13 7.46 9.72
C THR A 190 -2.75 8.13 9.67
N SER A 191 -2.25 8.67 10.78
CA SER A 191 -0.90 9.24 10.88
C SER A 191 0.21 8.20 10.68
N VAL A 192 0.06 7.01 11.26
CA VAL A 192 1.02 5.90 11.09
C VAL A 192 1.11 5.47 9.63
N ILE A 193 -0.02 5.35 8.93
CA ILE A 193 -0.05 4.92 7.53
C ILE A 193 0.68 5.93 6.64
N VAL A 194 0.44 7.23 6.85
CA VAL A 194 1.18 8.29 6.14
C VAL A 194 2.68 8.19 6.42
N GLY A 195 3.08 7.98 7.67
CA GLY A 195 4.48 7.77 8.03
C GLY A 195 5.13 6.58 7.32
N LEU A 196 4.44 5.43 7.26
CA LEU A 196 4.91 4.24 6.56
C LEU A 196 5.14 4.50 5.07
N ILE A 197 4.25 5.26 4.42
CA ILE A 197 4.42 5.59 3.00
C ILE A 197 5.63 6.48 2.75
N HIS A 198 5.90 7.45 3.62
CA HIS A 198 7.12 8.25 3.51
C HIS A 198 8.37 7.39 3.66
N VAL A 199 8.38 6.44 4.60
CA VAL A 199 9.48 5.49 4.76
C VAL A 199 9.66 4.62 3.51
N ALA A 200 8.57 4.11 2.93
CA ALA A 200 8.63 3.32 1.70
C ALA A 200 9.21 4.14 0.53
N VAL A 201 8.77 5.38 0.36
CA VAL A 201 9.26 6.28 -0.69
C VAL A 201 10.76 6.57 -0.50
N VAL A 202 11.20 6.85 0.73
CA VAL A 202 12.62 7.09 1.02
C VAL A 202 13.47 5.86 0.72
N LEU A 203 13.04 4.66 1.13
CA LEU A 203 13.72 3.41 0.81
C LEU A 203 13.86 3.20 -0.70
N PHE A 204 12.79 3.47 -1.45
CA PHE A 204 12.81 3.38 -2.91
C PHE A 204 13.77 4.38 -3.54
N LEU A 205 13.75 5.64 -3.10
CA LEU A 205 14.64 6.69 -3.59
C LEU A 205 16.12 6.38 -3.30
N VAL A 206 16.44 5.85 -2.12
CA VAL A 206 17.81 5.41 -1.79
C VAL A 206 18.24 4.32 -2.77
N GLY A 207 17.39 3.33 -3.03
CA GLY A 207 17.66 2.31 -4.03
C GLY A 207 17.83 2.90 -5.45
N LEU A 208 17.01 3.89 -5.82
CA LEU A 208 17.11 4.56 -7.12
C LEU A 208 18.44 5.32 -7.28
N VAL A 209 18.90 6.02 -6.24
CA VAL A 209 20.18 6.74 -6.25
C VAL A 209 21.34 5.77 -6.41
N ILE A 210 21.31 4.63 -5.70
CA ILE A 210 22.35 3.59 -5.84
C ILE A 210 22.31 2.97 -7.25
N PHE A 211 21.13 2.78 -7.83
CA PHE A 211 20.95 2.27 -9.20
C PHE A 211 21.46 3.26 -10.27
N LEU A 212 21.30 4.56 -10.05
CA LEU A 212 21.74 5.61 -10.99
C LEU A 212 23.21 6.01 -10.82
N ALA A 213 23.82 5.70 -9.67
CA ALA A 213 25.22 6.00 -9.43
C ALA A 213 26.08 5.19 -10.42
N PRO A 214 26.91 5.85 -11.24
CA PRO A 214 27.69 5.15 -12.26
C PRO A 214 28.66 4.18 -11.58
N VAL A 215 28.63 2.92 -12.03
CA VAL A 215 29.65 1.90 -11.75
C VAL A 215 30.72 1.97 -12.83
#